data_AF-A0A834F525-F1
#
_entry.id   AF-A0A834F525-F1
#
_cell.length_a   1.000
_cell.length_b   1.000
_cell.length_c   1.000
_cell.angle_alpha   90.00
_cell.angle_beta   90.00
_cell.angle_gamma   90.00
#
_symmetry.space_group_name_H-M   'P 1'
#
loop_
_entity.id
_entity.type
_entity.pdbx_description
1 polymer ?
#
loop_
_entity_poly.entity_id
_entity_poly.type
_entity_poly.pdbx_seq_one_letter_code
_entity_poly.pdbx_strand_id
1 'polypeptide(L)'
;MLFMHVDNPGDTYFGTMYTSDDRGILFSKSLERHLFDGHRRSDFTNITSLRGAYLTNKLDVDGRIRSVISFNRGGAWRQLDKPENVDCEAHVKKCNLHIHGEHSRKNGIVPMLALSEPTAVGLVIAHGTVGDSLSSSQYPDVFVSSDGGYSWKGTLKGPHLYSILDSGGLIVAVEAQHKGQVKTIKFSTDEGQCWKLYNFTEQPFFFAGLASEPGTNAMLVSVWGFRPEDDNQPMWVAVTIDFQSLITRECTTDDYEEWLAHSTEEKDSETNGCVLGVKETYRRLKKESVCRNGRNFVVKKKQSSCLCTREDYICDYGFYRHVNTSECVKQPDATNKTLEMCLNGQEDELLTTGYRKVPSDRCEGGFAPRLSAQTVHPCASPSTSSPPTSPSKVSHFDTPKERLVLILVCAGAAVIVLTVVISAALVVRRVVYRSSRVPEYRFSNLRIQDDNNCITTDLQSAASSNGTIYQHQSHDDLIQ
;
A
#
# COMPACT_ATOMS: atom_id res chain seq x y z
N MET A 1 12.39 -10.44 -0.37
CA MET A 1 12.01 -9.82 -1.65
C MET A 1 11.43 -8.45 -1.38
N LEU A 2 12.04 -7.44 -1.97
CA LEU A 2 11.66 -6.04 -1.89
C LEU A 2 11.24 -5.55 -3.28
N PHE A 3 10.23 -4.70 -3.34
CA PHE A 3 9.96 -3.87 -4.51
C PHE A 3 10.61 -2.50 -4.28
N MET A 4 11.46 -2.08 -5.20
CA MET A 4 12.16 -0.81 -5.11
C MET A 4 11.85 0.04 -6.34
N HIS A 5 11.27 1.20 -6.10
CA HIS A 5 11.10 2.22 -7.13
C HIS A 5 12.36 3.08 -7.20
N VAL A 6 12.85 3.31 -8.42
CA VAL A 6 13.94 4.24 -8.70
C VAL A 6 13.42 5.29 -9.68
N ASP A 7 13.34 6.54 -9.22
CA ASP A 7 12.90 7.66 -10.05
C ASP A 7 13.83 7.82 -11.26
N ASN A 8 13.25 8.13 -12.41
CA ASN A 8 14.06 8.48 -13.56
C ASN A 8 14.68 9.89 -13.37
N PRO A 9 15.88 10.14 -13.91
CA PRO A 9 16.48 11.48 -13.86
C PRO A 9 15.56 12.53 -14.49
N GLY A 10 15.33 13.62 -13.76
CA GLY A 10 14.43 14.71 -14.15
C GLY A 10 12.98 14.52 -13.67
N ASP A 11 12.17 15.58 -13.73
CA ASP A 11 10.78 15.59 -13.24
C ASP A 11 9.84 14.88 -14.22
N THR A 12 9.97 13.55 -14.29
CA THR A 12 9.26 12.72 -15.26
C THR A 12 7.97 12.11 -14.71
N TYR A 13 7.71 12.17 -13.40
CA TYR A 13 6.55 11.56 -12.71
C TYR A 13 6.42 10.04 -12.90
N PHE A 14 7.48 9.38 -13.36
CA PHE A 14 7.59 7.94 -13.42
C PHE A 14 9.03 7.51 -13.18
N GLY A 15 9.20 6.24 -12.87
CA GLY A 15 10.51 5.63 -12.68
C GLY A 15 10.48 4.17 -13.09
N THR A 16 11.47 3.43 -12.62
CA THR A 16 11.60 2.00 -12.88
C THR A 16 11.49 1.24 -11.57
N MET A 17 10.62 0.23 -11.55
CA MET A 17 10.49 -0.68 -10.41
C MET A 17 11.39 -1.89 -10.59
N TYR A 18 12.06 -2.26 -9.50
CA TYR A 18 12.97 -3.39 -9.39
C TYR A 18 12.51 -4.35 -8.31
N THR A 19 12.85 -5.62 -8.45
CA THR A 19 12.60 -6.67 -7.47
C THR A 19 13.92 -7.27 -6.99
N SER A 20 14.12 -7.34 -5.66
CA SER A 20 15.34 -7.88 -5.04
C SER A 20 15.36 -9.41 -4.97
N ASP A 21 16.52 -10.02 -4.67
CA ASP A 21 16.59 -11.38 -4.11
C ASP A 21 15.97 -11.50 -2.71
N ASP A 22 16.07 -12.71 -2.15
CA ASP A 22 15.88 -13.00 -0.73
C ASP A 22 16.83 -12.18 0.17
N ARG A 23 18.06 -11.90 -0.26
CA ARG A 23 19.05 -11.08 0.49
C ARG A 23 18.80 -9.57 0.42
N GLY A 24 18.11 -9.08 -0.60
CA GLY A 24 17.89 -7.64 -0.77
C GLY A 24 19.07 -6.88 -1.39
N ILE A 25 19.99 -7.58 -2.05
CA ILE A 25 21.24 -7.03 -2.59
C ILE A 25 21.16 -6.87 -4.10
N LEU A 26 20.75 -7.94 -4.79
CA LEU A 26 20.75 -7.98 -6.24
C LEU A 26 19.34 -7.75 -6.77
N PHE A 27 19.19 -6.75 -7.63
CA PHE A 27 17.90 -6.28 -8.14
C PHE A 27 17.75 -6.55 -9.63
N SER A 28 16.59 -7.07 -10.01
CA SER A 28 16.19 -7.26 -11.41
C SER A 28 15.11 -6.26 -11.76
N LYS A 29 15.17 -5.68 -12.97
CA LYS A 29 14.14 -4.76 -13.48
C LYS A 29 12.81 -5.50 -13.61
N SER A 30 11.73 -4.92 -13.07
CA SER A 30 10.39 -5.51 -13.02
C SER A 30 9.38 -4.76 -13.88
N LEU A 31 9.28 -3.43 -13.72
CA LEU A 31 8.33 -2.60 -14.47
C LEU A 31 8.96 -1.26 -14.83
N GLU A 32 8.97 -0.95 -16.12
CA GLU A 32 9.37 0.37 -16.61
C GLU A 32 8.22 1.36 -16.60
N ARG A 33 8.55 2.64 -16.46
CA ARG A 33 7.60 3.75 -16.47
C ARG A 33 6.49 3.61 -15.42
N HIS A 34 6.84 3.01 -14.29
CA HIS A 34 5.97 2.91 -13.13
C HIS A 34 5.58 4.32 -12.67
N LEU A 35 4.28 4.57 -12.56
CA LEU A 35 3.77 5.87 -12.16
C LEU A 35 4.06 6.07 -10.67
N PHE A 36 4.81 7.13 -10.39
CA PHE A 36 5.11 7.52 -9.02
C PHE A 36 5.20 9.04 -9.00
N ASP A 37 4.28 9.67 -8.28
CA ASP A 37 4.41 11.09 -8.09
C ASP A 37 5.36 11.38 -6.93
N GLY A 38 6.25 12.35 -7.12
CA GLY A 38 7.30 12.72 -6.15
C GLY A 38 6.78 13.15 -4.76
N HIS A 39 5.47 13.10 -4.51
CA HIS A 39 4.88 13.28 -3.19
C HIS A 39 4.81 11.99 -2.36
N ARG A 40 5.57 10.96 -2.74
CA ARG A 40 5.66 9.65 -2.06
C ARG A 40 4.35 8.87 -2.05
N ARG A 41 3.45 9.14 -2.99
CA ARG A 41 2.21 8.38 -3.15
C ARG A 41 2.25 7.60 -4.46
N SER A 42 1.85 6.34 -4.38
CA SER A 42 1.88 5.42 -5.51
C SER A 42 0.59 4.62 -5.53
N ASP A 43 0.16 4.27 -6.74
CA ASP A 43 -0.96 3.36 -6.97
C ASP A 43 -0.54 1.89 -6.81
N PHE A 44 0.72 1.62 -6.46
CA PHE A 44 1.24 0.28 -6.20
C PHE A 44 0.52 -0.36 -5.00
N THR A 45 -0.28 -1.38 -5.29
CA THR A 45 -1.18 -2.04 -4.35
C THR A 45 -0.91 -3.54 -4.34
N ASN A 46 -0.72 -4.10 -3.14
CA ASN A 46 -0.65 -5.55 -2.93
C ASN A 46 -2.08 -6.12 -2.87
N ILE A 47 -2.39 -7.09 -3.72
CA ILE A 47 -3.68 -7.77 -3.70
C ILE A 47 -3.58 -8.91 -2.68
N THR A 48 -3.97 -8.64 -1.45
CA THR A 48 -3.70 -9.54 -0.31
C THR A 48 -4.56 -10.80 -0.32
N SER A 49 -5.66 -10.79 -1.07
CA SER A 49 -6.58 -11.92 -1.24
C SER A 49 -6.06 -13.01 -2.20
N LEU A 50 -4.94 -12.78 -2.91
CA LEU A 50 -4.33 -13.78 -3.78
C LEU A 50 -2.79 -13.69 -3.78
N ARG A 51 -2.11 -14.83 -3.60
CA ARG A 51 -0.65 -14.86 -3.51
C ARG A 51 0.01 -14.37 -4.80
N GLY A 52 0.92 -13.41 -4.67
CA GLY A 52 1.77 -12.95 -5.77
C GLY A 52 1.10 -11.93 -6.70
N ALA A 53 -0.14 -11.54 -6.39
CA ALA A 53 -0.90 -10.54 -7.12
C ALA A 53 -0.53 -9.11 -6.65
N TYR A 54 -0.13 -8.26 -7.59
CA TYR A 54 0.17 -6.83 -7.36
C TYR A 54 -0.42 -6.01 -8.49
N LEU A 55 -1.01 -4.87 -8.15
CA LEU A 55 -1.65 -3.93 -9.07
C LEU A 55 -0.90 -2.60 -9.02
N THR A 56 -0.69 -1.94 -10.15
CA THR A 56 -0.18 -0.57 -10.18
C THR A 56 -0.55 0.15 -11.47
N ASN A 57 -0.26 1.45 -11.54
CA ASN A 57 -0.39 2.26 -12.74
C ASN A 57 0.98 2.55 -13.35
N LYS A 58 1.06 2.59 -14.68
CA LYS A 58 2.24 3.04 -15.44
C LYS A 58 1.88 4.18 -16.38
N LEU A 59 2.83 5.09 -16.60
CA LEU A 59 2.71 6.11 -17.65
C LEU A 59 3.25 5.51 -18.94
N ASP A 60 2.41 5.23 -19.92
CA ASP A 60 2.84 4.61 -21.17
C ASP A 60 3.56 5.64 -22.08
N VAL A 61 4.17 5.18 -23.18
CA VAL A 61 4.96 6.05 -24.08
C VAL A 61 4.08 7.07 -24.81
N ASP A 62 2.80 6.74 -25.02
CA ASP A 62 1.80 7.63 -25.61
C ASP A 62 1.26 8.67 -24.61
N GLY A 63 1.81 8.74 -23.40
CA GLY A 63 1.40 9.67 -22.35
C GLY A 63 0.13 9.25 -21.60
N ARG A 64 -0.44 8.07 -21.90
CA ARG A 64 -1.62 7.56 -21.19
C ARG A 64 -1.24 6.78 -19.95
N ILE A 65 -2.02 6.95 -18.89
CA ILE A 65 -1.89 6.14 -17.68
C ILE A 65 -2.68 4.86 -17.85
N ARG A 66 -2.04 3.71 -17.67
CA ARG A 66 -2.65 2.39 -17.80
C ARG A 66 -2.37 1.55 -16.56
N SER A 67 -3.41 0.89 -16.07
CA SER A 67 -3.27 -0.09 -14.99
C SER A 67 -2.69 -1.40 -15.49
N VAL A 68 -1.80 -1.97 -14.69
CA VAL A 68 -1.15 -3.26 -14.92
C VAL A 68 -1.20 -4.11 -13.66
N ILE A 69 -1.34 -5.41 -13.85
CA ILE A 69 -1.37 -6.41 -12.79
C ILE A 69 -0.31 -7.47 -13.05
N SER A 70 0.34 -7.92 -11.99
CA SER A 70 1.27 -9.05 -11.98
C SER A 70 0.72 -10.13 -11.07
N PHE A 71 0.83 -11.41 -11.45
CA PHE A 71 0.47 -12.55 -10.60
C PHE A 71 1.68 -13.32 -10.06
N ASN A 72 2.89 -12.98 -10.51
CA ASN A 72 4.14 -13.66 -10.15
C ASN A 72 5.13 -12.69 -9.48
N ARG A 73 4.65 -11.84 -8.56
CA ARG A 73 5.49 -10.90 -7.77
C ARG A 73 6.33 -9.93 -8.61
N GLY A 74 5.78 -9.43 -9.70
CA GLY A 74 6.44 -8.48 -10.58
C GLY A 74 7.39 -9.12 -11.59
N GLY A 75 7.39 -10.44 -11.74
CA GLY A 75 8.13 -11.10 -12.81
C GLY A 75 7.60 -10.74 -14.19
N ALA A 76 6.28 -10.63 -14.33
CA ALA A 76 5.60 -10.20 -15.55
C ALA A 76 4.36 -9.37 -15.21
N TRP A 77 4.13 -8.32 -16.01
CA TRP A 77 3.00 -7.41 -15.86
C TRP A 77 2.13 -7.46 -17.12
N ARG A 78 0.81 -7.51 -16.93
CA ARG A 78 -0.18 -7.44 -18.02
C ARG A 78 -1.23 -6.38 -17.76
N GLN A 79 -1.91 -5.92 -18.80
CA GLN A 79 -3.07 -5.05 -18.65
C GLN A 79 -4.24 -5.84 -18.05
N LEU A 80 -5.17 -5.15 -17.39
CA LEU A 80 -6.38 -5.77 -16.89
C LEU A 80 -7.37 -5.94 -18.04
N ASP A 81 -7.99 -7.12 -18.10
CA ASP A 81 -8.95 -7.43 -19.14
C ASP A 81 -10.23 -6.58 -18.95
N LYS A 82 -10.89 -6.26 -20.07
CA LYS A 82 -12.18 -5.56 -20.03
C LYS A 82 -13.22 -6.45 -19.34
N PRO A 83 -14.02 -5.94 -18.39
CA PRO A 83 -15.17 -6.66 -17.85
C PRO A 83 -16.16 -7.04 -18.96
N GLU A 84 -16.66 -8.27 -18.93
CA GLU A 84 -17.58 -8.76 -19.96
C GLU A 84 -18.86 -7.92 -20.03
N ASN A 85 -19.36 -7.48 -18.87
CA ASN A 85 -20.63 -6.78 -18.73
C ASN A 85 -20.56 -5.25 -18.92
N VAL A 86 -19.43 -4.73 -19.40
CA VAL A 86 -19.24 -3.28 -19.63
C VAL A 86 -18.71 -3.04 -21.03
N ASP A 87 -19.44 -2.31 -21.85
CA ASP A 87 -19.02 -1.98 -23.20
C ASP A 87 -17.99 -0.85 -23.23
N CYS A 88 -17.16 -0.86 -24.27
CA CYS A 88 -16.28 0.24 -24.59
C CYS A 88 -16.96 1.24 -25.50
N GLU A 89 -16.53 2.49 -25.44
CA GLU A 89 -16.93 3.47 -26.43
C GLU A 89 -16.46 3.05 -27.83
N ALA A 90 -17.31 3.23 -28.83
CA ALA A 90 -17.15 2.65 -30.17
C ALA A 90 -15.84 3.03 -30.89
N HIS A 91 -15.20 4.12 -30.49
CA HIS A 91 -13.97 4.64 -31.10
C HIS A 91 -12.68 4.15 -30.41
N VAL A 92 -12.80 3.38 -29.32
CA VAL A 92 -11.66 2.91 -28.53
C VAL A 92 -11.15 1.56 -29.06
N LYS A 93 -10.00 1.58 -29.74
CA LYS A 93 -9.38 0.37 -30.31
C LYS A 93 -8.74 -0.56 -29.27
N LYS A 94 -8.21 0.01 -28.18
CA LYS A 94 -7.58 -0.71 -27.07
C LYS A 94 -8.34 -0.36 -25.81
N CYS A 95 -9.13 -1.29 -25.31
CA CYS A 95 -10.04 -1.05 -24.21
C CYS A 95 -9.80 -2.05 -23.08
N ASN A 96 -9.44 -1.53 -21.92
CA ASN A 96 -9.06 -2.31 -20.75
C ASN A 96 -9.68 -1.69 -19.51
N LEU A 97 -9.67 -2.44 -18.41
CA LEU A 97 -10.00 -1.89 -17.10
C LEU A 97 -8.80 -1.08 -16.57
N HIS A 98 -9.09 0.09 -16.03
CA HIS A 98 -8.14 0.94 -15.35
C HIS A 98 -8.65 1.25 -13.94
N ILE A 99 -7.78 1.08 -12.94
CA ILE A 99 -8.10 1.19 -11.53
C ILE A 99 -7.61 2.53 -10.99
N HIS A 100 -8.52 3.25 -10.35
CA HIS A 100 -8.23 4.51 -9.70
C HIS A 100 -7.49 4.27 -8.38
N GLY A 101 -6.43 5.07 -8.17
CA GLY A 101 -5.61 5.04 -6.97
C GLY A 101 -5.34 6.45 -6.44
N GLU A 102 -4.25 6.62 -5.69
CA GLU A 102 -3.78 7.92 -5.18
C GLU A 102 -3.58 8.95 -6.29
N HIS A 103 -3.09 8.57 -7.47
CA HIS A 103 -2.89 9.52 -8.58
C HIS A 103 -4.20 10.21 -9.00
N SER A 104 -5.33 9.50 -8.94
CA SER A 104 -6.63 10.01 -9.37
C SER A 104 -7.13 11.18 -8.51
N ARG A 105 -6.62 11.31 -7.28
CA ARG A 105 -6.90 12.45 -6.38
C ARG A 105 -6.48 13.79 -6.96
N LYS A 106 -5.46 13.81 -7.81
CA LYS A 106 -5.01 15.02 -8.52
C LYS A 106 -6.03 15.54 -9.54
N ASN A 107 -6.86 14.63 -10.05
CA ASN A 107 -7.91 14.94 -11.02
C ASN A 107 -9.28 15.14 -10.34
N GLY A 108 -9.31 15.38 -9.03
CA GLY A 108 -10.55 15.61 -8.27
C GLY A 108 -11.36 14.34 -7.99
N ILE A 109 -10.84 13.15 -8.34
CA ILE A 109 -11.49 11.86 -8.05
C ILE A 109 -10.97 11.38 -6.69
N VAL A 110 -11.87 11.07 -5.75
CA VAL A 110 -11.50 10.56 -4.42
C VAL A 110 -11.85 9.07 -4.35
N PRO A 111 -11.03 8.17 -4.92
CA PRO A 111 -11.31 6.74 -4.88
C PRO A 111 -10.95 6.15 -3.51
N MET A 112 -11.52 5.00 -3.20
CA MET A 112 -10.90 4.06 -2.30
C MET A 112 -9.82 3.30 -3.07
N LEU A 113 -8.68 3.04 -2.43
CA LEU A 113 -7.69 2.11 -2.98
C LEU A 113 -8.33 0.73 -3.13
N ALA A 114 -7.78 -0.09 -4.03
CA ALA A 114 -8.28 -1.44 -4.25
C ALA A 114 -8.29 -2.21 -2.92
N LEU A 115 -9.48 -2.61 -2.48
CA LEU A 115 -9.70 -3.33 -1.24
C LEU A 115 -9.58 -4.83 -1.51
N SER A 116 -8.73 -5.49 -0.74
CA SER A 116 -8.55 -6.94 -0.74
C SER A 116 -8.12 -7.37 0.64
N GLU A 117 -8.59 -8.54 1.08
CA GLU A 117 -8.35 -9.05 2.43
C GLU A 117 -7.90 -10.53 2.36
N PRO A 118 -6.92 -10.96 3.16
CA PRO A 118 -6.40 -12.34 3.08
C PRO A 118 -7.44 -13.42 3.38
N THR A 119 -8.45 -13.09 4.16
CA THR A 119 -9.57 -13.97 4.54
C THR A 119 -10.60 -14.13 3.43
N ALA A 120 -10.78 -13.10 2.58
CA ALA A 120 -11.69 -13.07 1.44
C ALA A 120 -10.96 -13.48 0.15
N VAL A 121 -10.60 -14.76 0.06
CA VAL A 121 -9.74 -15.31 -1.01
C VAL A 121 -10.26 -14.96 -2.41
N GLY A 122 -9.39 -14.36 -3.22
CA GLY A 122 -9.68 -13.94 -4.59
C GLY A 122 -10.53 -12.66 -4.72
N LEU A 123 -11.13 -12.16 -3.64
CA LEU A 123 -11.99 -10.98 -3.71
C LEU A 123 -11.16 -9.70 -3.79
N VAL A 124 -11.46 -8.86 -4.79
CA VAL A 124 -10.88 -7.52 -4.95
C VAL A 124 -11.98 -6.55 -5.34
N ILE A 125 -12.07 -5.40 -4.66
CA ILE A 125 -13.05 -4.36 -4.95
C ILE A 125 -12.32 -3.04 -5.22
N ALA A 126 -12.60 -2.41 -6.34
CA ALA A 126 -11.90 -1.20 -6.74
C ALA A 126 -12.78 -0.22 -7.52
N HIS A 127 -12.52 1.07 -7.37
CA HIS A 127 -13.00 2.09 -8.30
C HIS A 127 -12.22 1.99 -9.61
N GLY A 128 -12.92 2.00 -10.74
CA GLY A 128 -12.29 1.86 -12.04
C GLY A 128 -13.03 2.59 -13.16
N THR A 129 -12.39 2.62 -14.32
CA THR A 129 -12.94 3.08 -15.58
C THR A 129 -12.53 2.11 -16.68
N VAL A 130 -13.40 1.94 -17.68
CA VAL A 130 -13.16 1.07 -18.83
C VAL A 130 -12.90 1.96 -20.05
N GLY A 131 -11.75 1.81 -20.68
CA GLY A 131 -11.36 2.69 -21.78
C GLY A 131 -9.92 2.47 -22.23
N ASP A 132 -9.36 3.49 -22.90
CA ASP A 132 -7.97 3.46 -23.38
C ASP A 132 -6.94 3.88 -22.32
N SER A 133 -7.40 4.50 -21.24
CA SER A 133 -6.57 5.08 -20.18
C SER A 133 -7.37 5.33 -18.90
N LEU A 134 -6.66 5.56 -17.79
CA LEU A 134 -7.29 5.94 -16.52
C LEU A 134 -8.11 7.25 -16.61
N SER A 135 -7.79 8.10 -17.60
CA SER A 135 -8.46 9.38 -17.85
C SER A 135 -9.70 9.28 -18.75
N SER A 136 -10.10 8.07 -19.19
CA SER A 136 -11.25 7.92 -20.09
C SER A 136 -12.59 8.37 -19.47
N SER A 137 -12.71 8.41 -18.14
CA SER A 137 -13.88 8.97 -17.46
C SER A 137 -13.49 9.67 -16.16
N GLN A 138 -14.22 10.74 -15.82
CA GLN A 138 -14.11 11.44 -14.54
C GLN A 138 -15.01 10.84 -13.45
N TYR A 139 -15.90 9.91 -13.82
CA TYR A 139 -16.86 9.27 -12.95
C TYR A 139 -16.55 7.78 -12.85
N PRO A 140 -15.83 7.35 -11.79
CA PRO A 140 -15.49 5.95 -11.64
C PRO A 140 -16.69 5.13 -11.17
N ASP A 141 -16.81 3.93 -11.72
CA ASP A 141 -17.72 2.89 -11.26
C ASP A 141 -16.96 1.94 -10.30
N VAL A 142 -17.69 1.07 -9.60
CA VAL A 142 -17.09 0.02 -8.76
C VAL A 142 -17.03 -1.29 -9.52
N PHE A 143 -15.87 -1.94 -9.48
CA PHE A 143 -15.60 -3.23 -10.08
C PHE A 143 -15.20 -4.25 -9.02
N VAL A 144 -15.60 -5.50 -9.23
CA VAL A 144 -15.25 -6.63 -8.36
C VAL A 144 -14.57 -7.72 -9.18
N SER A 145 -13.51 -8.28 -8.63
CA SER A 145 -12.91 -9.54 -9.07
C SER A 145 -13.11 -10.59 -7.99
N SER A 146 -13.43 -11.82 -8.40
CA SER A 146 -13.54 -12.98 -7.51
C SER A 146 -12.37 -13.96 -7.66
N ASP A 147 -11.38 -13.65 -8.48
CA ASP A 147 -10.24 -14.53 -8.80
C ASP A 147 -8.89 -13.83 -8.63
N GLY A 148 -8.84 -12.75 -7.84
CA GLY A 148 -7.63 -12.00 -7.51
C GLY A 148 -7.18 -11.04 -8.60
N GLY A 149 -8.05 -10.72 -9.56
CA GLY A 149 -7.85 -9.70 -10.59
C GLY A 149 -7.61 -10.27 -11.99
N TYR A 150 -7.83 -11.57 -12.22
CA TYR A 150 -7.77 -12.15 -13.56
C TYR A 150 -8.97 -11.72 -14.39
N SER A 151 -10.17 -11.80 -13.81
CA SER A 151 -11.42 -11.32 -14.39
C SER A 151 -12.08 -10.29 -13.48
N TRP A 152 -12.86 -9.38 -14.08
CA TRP A 152 -13.51 -8.29 -13.40
C TRP A 152 -14.95 -8.14 -13.89
N LYS A 153 -15.83 -7.67 -13.00
CA LYS A 153 -17.22 -7.35 -13.30
C LYS A 153 -17.55 -5.95 -12.81
N GLY A 154 -18.16 -5.12 -13.66
CA GLY A 154 -18.73 -3.84 -13.23
C GLY A 154 -19.94 -4.09 -12.34
N THR A 155 -19.96 -3.56 -11.12
CA THR A 155 -20.93 -3.98 -10.09
C THR A 155 -21.83 -2.86 -9.57
N LEU A 156 -21.30 -1.65 -9.38
CA LEU A 156 -22.06 -0.48 -8.93
C LEU A 156 -21.72 0.73 -9.80
N LYS A 157 -22.73 1.48 -10.19
CA LYS A 157 -22.57 2.73 -10.95
C LYS A 157 -22.27 3.90 -10.03
N GLY A 158 -21.22 4.64 -10.34
CA GLY A 158 -20.75 5.78 -9.56
C GLY A 158 -19.96 5.41 -8.29
N PRO A 159 -19.41 6.43 -7.60
CA PRO A 159 -18.54 6.22 -6.46
C PRO A 159 -19.30 5.73 -5.23
N HIS A 160 -18.77 4.69 -4.60
CA HIS A 160 -19.25 4.14 -3.32
C HIS A 160 -18.10 3.98 -2.33
N LEU A 161 -18.38 4.11 -1.03
CA LEU A 161 -17.54 3.51 0.00
C LEU A 161 -18.02 2.08 0.27
N TYR A 162 -17.11 1.13 0.30
CA TYR A 162 -17.42 -0.29 0.46
C TYR A 162 -16.55 -0.95 1.53
N SER A 163 -17.05 -2.03 2.13
CA SER A 163 -16.31 -2.85 3.08
C SER A 163 -16.60 -4.33 2.88
N ILE A 164 -15.61 -5.17 3.20
CA ILE A 164 -15.70 -6.63 3.21
C ILE A 164 -15.97 -7.08 4.65
N LEU A 165 -17.04 -7.83 4.83
CA LEU A 165 -17.48 -8.39 6.09
C LEU A 165 -17.55 -9.93 5.99
N ASP A 166 -17.57 -10.58 7.14
CA ASP A 166 -17.60 -12.04 7.30
C ASP A 166 -16.65 -12.80 6.35
N SER A 167 -15.39 -12.37 6.26
CA SER A 167 -14.37 -12.98 5.39
C SER A 167 -14.77 -13.11 3.91
N GLY A 168 -15.54 -12.15 3.39
CA GLY A 168 -16.01 -12.15 2.00
C GLY A 168 -17.43 -12.71 1.82
N GLY A 169 -18.05 -13.25 2.86
CA GLY A 169 -19.45 -13.69 2.84
C GLY A 169 -20.44 -12.54 2.68
N LEU A 170 -20.03 -11.31 3.00
CA LEU A 170 -20.86 -10.12 2.88
C LEU A 170 -20.02 -8.93 2.39
N ILE A 171 -20.52 -8.24 1.37
CA ILE A 171 -19.99 -6.96 0.90
C ILE A 171 -21.06 -5.90 1.15
N VAL A 172 -20.65 -4.77 1.71
CA VAL A 172 -21.53 -3.62 1.92
C VAL A 172 -20.99 -2.41 1.17
N ALA A 173 -21.89 -1.56 0.68
CA ALA A 173 -21.56 -0.34 -0.03
C ALA A 173 -22.55 0.78 0.27
N VAL A 174 -22.05 2.00 0.43
CA VAL A 174 -22.83 3.24 0.57
C VAL A 174 -22.38 4.20 -0.51
N GLU A 175 -23.35 4.81 -1.18
CA GLU A 175 -23.06 5.75 -2.27
C GLU A 175 -22.36 7.00 -1.74
N ALA A 176 -21.21 7.33 -2.33
CA ALA A 176 -20.37 8.45 -1.90
C ALA A 176 -20.74 9.72 -2.68
N GLN A 177 -21.88 10.33 -2.33
CA GLN A 177 -22.32 11.59 -2.93
C GLN A 177 -21.77 12.78 -2.15
N HIS A 178 -20.95 13.62 -2.78
CA HIS A 178 -20.28 14.76 -2.12
C HIS A 178 -21.23 15.79 -1.50
N LYS A 179 -22.48 15.86 -1.97
CA LYS A 179 -23.53 16.77 -1.45
C LYS A 179 -24.86 16.05 -1.18
N GLY A 180 -24.84 14.72 -1.19
CA GLY A 180 -26.04 13.91 -1.03
C GLY A 180 -26.26 13.49 0.41
N GLN A 181 -27.53 13.43 0.81
CA GLN A 181 -27.90 12.73 2.03
C GLN A 181 -28.06 11.24 1.73
N VAL A 182 -27.62 10.39 2.64
CA VAL A 182 -27.76 8.94 2.54
C VAL A 182 -28.77 8.42 3.55
N LYS A 183 -29.56 7.45 3.10
CA LYS A 183 -30.44 6.64 3.97
C LYS A 183 -30.42 5.16 3.64
N THR A 184 -29.74 4.79 2.56
CA THR A 184 -29.74 3.43 2.00
C THR A 184 -28.34 2.84 2.02
N ILE A 185 -28.23 1.59 2.45
CA ILE A 185 -27.03 0.78 2.29
C ILE A 185 -27.31 -0.31 1.25
N LYS A 186 -26.32 -0.60 0.42
CA LYS A 186 -26.33 -1.71 -0.53
C LYS A 186 -25.54 -2.86 0.08
N PHE A 187 -26.03 -4.08 -0.03
CA PHE A 187 -25.29 -5.27 0.42
C PHE A 187 -25.41 -6.43 -0.56
N SER A 188 -24.39 -7.27 -0.61
CA SER A 188 -24.28 -8.45 -1.47
C SER A 188 -23.73 -9.63 -0.67
N THR A 189 -24.29 -10.81 -0.88
CA THR A 189 -23.88 -12.08 -0.24
C THR A 189 -23.29 -13.06 -1.26
N ASP A 190 -23.00 -12.60 -2.47
CA ASP A 190 -22.60 -13.41 -3.63
C ASP A 190 -21.39 -12.79 -4.37
N GLU A 191 -20.46 -12.24 -3.58
CA GLU A 191 -19.23 -11.58 -4.03
C GLU A 191 -19.50 -10.41 -5.01
N GLY A 192 -20.56 -9.63 -4.78
CA GLY A 192 -20.87 -8.43 -5.56
C GLY A 192 -21.55 -8.73 -6.89
N GLN A 193 -22.19 -9.89 -7.07
CA GLN A 193 -22.94 -10.17 -8.29
C GLN A 193 -24.35 -9.58 -8.23
N CYS A 194 -25.02 -9.70 -7.10
CA CYS A 194 -26.35 -9.15 -6.86
C CYS A 194 -26.32 -8.23 -5.63
N TRP A 195 -27.00 -7.09 -5.74
CA TRP A 195 -27.10 -6.11 -4.66
C TRP A 195 -28.53 -5.95 -4.19
N LYS A 196 -28.70 -5.95 -2.87
CA LYS A 196 -29.94 -5.61 -2.18
C LYS A 196 -29.80 -4.25 -1.52
N LEU A 197 -30.89 -3.50 -1.47
CA LEU A 197 -30.95 -2.19 -0.84
C LEU A 197 -31.69 -2.27 0.48
N TYR A 198 -31.18 -1.61 1.51
CA TYR A 198 -31.82 -1.50 2.81
C TYR A 198 -31.81 -0.05 3.29
N ASN A 199 -32.99 0.44 3.69
CA ASN A 199 -33.11 1.77 4.31
C ASN A 199 -32.76 1.64 5.79
N PHE A 200 -31.60 2.16 6.20
CA PHE A 200 -31.11 2.02 7.57
C PHE A 200 -31.52 3.17 8.50
N THR A 201 -32.11 4.23 7.95
CA THR A 201 -32.61 5.39 8.72
C THR A 201 -33.80 6.02 8.00
N GLU A 202 -34.78 6.51 8.76
CA GLU A 202 -35.89 7.31 8.22
C GLU A 202 -35.46 8.75 7.96
N GLN A 203 -34.52 9.27 8.76
CA GLN A 203 -33.96 10.61 8.64
C GLN A 203 -32.61 10.54 7.91
N PRO A 204 -32.53 10.99 6.63
CA PRO A 204 -31.27 11.02 5.89
C PRO A 204 -30.25 11.95 6.53
N PHE A 205 -28.96 11.69 6.33
CA PHE A 205 -27.88 12.57 6.80
C PHE A 205 -26.78 12.69 5.76
N PHE A 206 -25.98 13.76 5.83
CA PHE A 206 -24.83 13.93 4.95
C PHE A 206 -23.76 12.90 5.27
N PHE A 207 -23.39 12.11 4.27
CA PHE A 207 -22.46 11.00 4.44
C PHE A 207 -21.04 11.50 4.68
N ALA A 208 -20.39 11.00 5.73
CA ALA A 208 -18.99 11.31 6.01
C ALA A 208 -18.09 10.07 5.89
N GLY A 209 -18.58 8.88 6.27
CA GLY A 209 -17.79 7.67 6.10
C GLY A 209 -18.46 6.37 6.52
N LEU A 210 -17.72 5.29 6.26
CA LEU A 210 -18.08 3.91 6.58
C LEU A 210 -16.97 3.33 7.47
N ALA A 211 -17.35 2.65 8.55
CA ALA A 211 -16.41 1.99 9.46
C ALA A 211 -16.85 0.55 9.73
N SER A 212 -15.89 -0.37 9.73
CA SER A 212 -16.08 -1.78 10.09
C SER A 212 -14.96 -2.23 11.04
N GLU A 213 -15.19 -3.32 11.76
CA GLU A 213 -14.15 -3.94 12.59
C GLU A 213 -12.95 -4.36 11.70
N PRO A 214 -11.70 -4.08 12.11
CA PRO A 214 -10.53 -4.59 11.41
C PRO A 214 -10.52 -6.12 11.32
N GLY A 215 -10.07 -6.68 10.19
CA GLY A 215 -9.92 -8.13 10.02
C GLY A 215 -11.13 -8.86 9.43
N THR A 216 -12.15 -8.16 8.93
CA THR A 216 -13.31 -8.70 8.17
C THR A 216 -14.18 -9.75 8.87
N ASN A 217 -13.95 -10.06 10.15
CA ASN A 217 -14.66 -11.16 10.83
C ASN A 217 -16.03 -10.76 11.39
N ALA A 218 -16.29 -9.46 11.52
CA ALA A 218 -17.57 -8.94 11.97
C ALA A 218 -18.64 -8.95 10.87
N MET A 219 -19.88 -9.00 11.33
CA MET A 219 -21.10 -8.74 10.54
C MET A 219 -21.67 -7.33 10.78
N LEU A 220 -20.87 -6.45 11.41
CA LEU A 220 -21.28 -5.10 11.79
C LEU A 220 -20.59 -4.06 10.92
N VAL A 221 -21.35 -3.03 10.55
CA VAL A 221 -20.84 -1.84 9.89
C VAL A 221 -21.51 -0.60 10.44
N SER A 222 -20.73 0.46 10.64
CA SER A 222 -21.20 1.77 11.10
C SER A 222 -21.12 2.77 9.96
N VAL A 223 -22.26 3.34 9.59
CA VAL A 223 -22.38 4.45 8.65
C VAL A 223 -22.44 5.73 9.46
N TRP A 224 -21.54 6.68 9.25
CA TRP A 224 -21.50 7.92 10.01
C TRP A 224 -21.49 9.16 9.13
N GLY A 225 -21.98 10.26 9.68
CA GLY A 225 -22.24 11.50 8.98
C GLY A 225 -22.84 12.55 9.90
N PHE A 226 -23.43 13.59 9.33
CA PHE A 226 -24.00 14.68 10.12
C PHE A 226 -25.34 15.17 9.58
N ARG A 227 -26.16 15.72 10.48
CA ARG A 227 -27.42 16.40 10.19
C ARG A 227 -27.31 17.86 10.63
N PRO A 228 -27.82 18.83 9.86
CA PRO A 228 -27.97 20.19 10.36
C PRO A 228 -29.10 20.23 11.40
N GLU A 229 -28.84 20.81 12.56
CA GLU A 229 -29.88 21.16 13.55
C GLU A 229 -30.54 22.51 13.22
N ASP A 230 -31.56 22.90 14.00
CA ASP A 230 -32.31 24.15 13.80
C ASP A 230 -31.43 25.40 13.89
N ASP A 231 -30.34 25.34 14.66
CA ASP A 231 -29.33 26.39 14.81
C ASP A 231 -28.21 26.32 13.73
N ASN A 232 -28.39 25.43 12.75
CA ASN A 232 -27.46 25.15 11.66
C ASN A 232 -26.11 24.55 12.12
N GLN A 233 -26.00 24.05 13.36
CA GLN A 233 -24.83 23.28 13.80
C GLN A 233 -24.91 21.82 13.33
N PRO A 234 -23.76 21.17 13.02
CA PRO A 234 -23.73 19.78 12.59
C PRO A 234 -23.83 18.82 13.78
N MET A 235 -24.96 18.12 13.92
CA MET A 235 -25.07 16.97 14.81
C MET A 235 -24.50 15.72 14.12
N TRP A 236 -23.45 15.13 14.69
CA TRP A 236 -22.90 13.86 14.21
C TRP A 236 -23.80 12.69 14.57
N VAL A 237 -24.04 11.83 13.59
CA VAL A 237 -24.87 10.62 13.71
C VAL A 237 -24.07 9.42 13.21
N ALA A 238 -24.11 8.32 13.96
CA ALA A 238 -23.59 7.03 13.54
C ALA A 238 -24.69 5.98 13.66
N VAL A 239 -24.96 5.27 12.56
CA VAL A 239 -25.91 4.15 12.52
C VAL A 239 -25.12 2.87 12.31
N THR A 240 -25.15 1.99 13.31
CA THR A 240 -24.51 0.66 13.23
C THR A 240 -25.54 -0.38 12.84
N ILE A 241 -25.23 -1.14 11.79
CA ILE A 241 -26.08 -2.18 11.23
C ILE A 241 -25.43 -3.52 11.52
N ASP A 242 -26.18 -4.42 12.15
CA ASP A 242 -25.77 -5.80 12.41
C ASP A 242 -26.49 -6.77 11.47
N PHE A 243 -25.73 -7.32 10.52
CA PHE A 243 -26.25 -8.27 9.53
C PHE A 243 -26.46 -9.68 10.08
N GLN A 244 -26.03 -9.97 11.32
CA GLN A 244 -26.26 -11.28 11.94
C GLN A 244 -27.76 -11.57 12.14
N SER A 245 -28.57 -10.53 12.28
CA SER A 245 -30.04 -10.65 12.35
C SER A 245 -30.67 -11.04 11.01
N LEU A 246 -30.01 -10.74 9.89
CA LEU A 246 -30.48 -11.06 8.54
C LEU A 246 -30.00 -12.44 8.08
N ILE A 247 -28.72 -12.75 8.34
CA ILE A 247 -28.08 -14.00 7.93
C ILE A 247 -27.84 -14.83 9.19
N THR A 248 -28.85 -15.56 9.65
CA THR A 248 -28.78 -16.29 10.92
C THR A 248 -28.07 -17.63 10.80
N ARG A 249 -28.16 -18.29 9.64
CA ARG A 249 -27.56 -19.60 9.35
C ARG A 249 -26.03 -19.53 9.32
N GLU A 250 -25.38 -20.49 9.95
CA GLU A 250 -23.92 -20.68 9.87
C GLU A 250 -23.55 -21.61 8.71
N CYS A 251 -22.39 -21.38 8.10
CA CYS A 251 -21.94 -22.16 6.97
C CYS A 251 -21.53 -23.58 7.39
N THR A 252 -21.99 -24.54 6.62
CA THR A 252 -21.67 -25.96 6.77
C THR A 252 -20.63 -26.36 5.73
N THR A 253 -20.22 -27.64 5.73
CA THR A 253 -19.25 -28.12 4.75
C THR A 253 -19.72 -28.00 3.31
N ASP A 254 -21.03 -28.13 3.07
CA ASP A 254 -21.62 -28.23 1.74
C ASP A 254 -21.77 -26.86 1.08
N ASP A 255 -21.62 -25.79 1.87
CA ASP A 255 -21.64 -24.40 1.43
C ASP A 255 -20.34 -23.95 0.77
N TYR A 256 -19.30 -24.79 0.80
CA TYR A 256 -18.00 -24.47 0.23
C TYR A 256 -17.67 -25.31 -1.00
N GLU A 257 -16.90 -24.72 -1.91
CA GLU A 257 -16.35 -25.37 -3.09
C GLU A 257 -14.81 -25.36 -3.08
N GLU A 258 -14.20 -26.30 -3.81
CA GLU A 258 -12.77 -26.28 -4.06
C GLU A 258 -12.47 -25.41 -5.29
N TRP A 259 -11.55 -24.45 -5.12
CA TRP A 259 -11.16 -23.50 -6.16
C TRP A 259 -9.64 -23.50 -6.33
N LEU A 260 -9.16 -23.82 -7.54
CA LEU A 260 -7.75 -23.77 -7.89
C LEU A 260 -7.34 -22.32 -8.22
N ALA A 261 -6.48 -21.74 -7.39
CA ALA A 261 -5.95 -20.41 -7.62
C ALA A 261 -5.08 -20.35 -8.87
N HIS A 262 -5.08 -19.20 -9.55
CA HIS A 262 -4.31 -18.95 -10.78
C HIS A 262 -4.59 -19.93 -11.93
N SER A 263 -5.75 -20.61 -11.89
CA SER A 263 -6.17 -21.50 -12.97
C SER A 263 -6.56 -20.67 -14.19
N THR A 264 -6.08 -21.07 -15.36
CA THR A 264 -6.44 -20.46 -16.66
C THR A 264 -6.79 -21.59 -17.63
N GLU A 265 -7.88 -21.45 -18.39
CA GLU A 265 -8.39 -22.51 -19.28
C GLU A 265 -7.38 -22.96 -20.35
N GLU A 266 -6.39 -22.12 -20.66
CA GLU A 266 -5.41 -22.32 -21.75
C GLU A 266 -4.09 -23.02 -21.34
N LYS A 267 -3.87 -23.32 -20.04
CA LYS A 267 -2.61 -23.93 -19.59
C LYS A 267 -2.70 -25.46 -19.55
N ASP A 268 -1.62 -26.12 -19.96
CA ASP A 268 -1.43 -27.55 -19.77
C ASP A 268 -1.73 -27.96 -18.33
N SER A 269 -2.39 -29.11 -18.13
CA SER A 269 -2.84 -29.55 -16.81
C SER A 269 -1.71 -29.58 -15.75
N GLU A 270 -0.46 -29.80 -16.17
CA GLU A 270 0.72 -29.82 -15.30
C GLU A 270 1.14 -28.43 -14.81
N THR A 271 1.08 -27.38 -15.64
CA THR A 271 1.47 -26.01 -15.23
C THR A 271 0.29 -25.15 -14.79
N ASN A 272 -0.94 -25.61 -15.02
CA ASN A 272 -2.14 -24.91 -14.60
C ASN A 272 -2.18 -24.67 -13.08
N GLY A 273 -2.46 -23.44 -12.68
CA GLY A 273 -2.45 -22.99 -11.28
C GLY A 273 -1.06 -22.88 -10.64
N CYS A 274 0.03 -23.15 -11.38
CA CYS A 274 1.37 -23.04 -10.83
C CYS A 274 1.87 -21.60 -10.87
N VAL A 275 2.07 -21.01 -9.69
CA VAL A 275 2.63 -19.67 -9.53
C VAL A 275 3.64 -19.69 -8.40
N LEU A 276 4.86 -19.22 -8.68
CA LEU A 276 5.99 -19.25 -7.74
C LEU A 276 6.26 -20.68 -7.24
N GLY A 277 6.23 -21.63 -8.17
CA GLY A 277 6.50 -23.03 -7.92
C GLY A 277 5.49 -23.80 -7.06
N VAL A 278 4.29 -23.26 -6.83
CA VAL A 278 3.23 -23.98 -6.09
C VAL A 278 1.87 -23.85 -6.75
N LYS A 279 1.03 -24.86 -6.55
CA LYS A 279 -0.41 -24.80 -6.76
C LYS A 279 -1.13 -24.68 -5.42
N GLU A 280 -2.13 -23.82 -5.35
CA GLU A 280 -2.96 -23.64 -4.15
C GLU A 280 -4.43 -23.89 -4.49
N THR A 281 -5.04 -24.88 -3.84
CA THR A 281 -6.48 -25.14 -3.95
C THR A 281 -7.14 -24.69 -2.66
N TYR A 282 -7.99 -23.68 -2.76
CA TYR A 282 -8.71 -23.09 -1.63
C TYR A 282 -10.09 -23.71 -1.48
N ARG A 283 -10.57 -23.75 -0.23
CA ARG A 283 -11.98 -24.02 0.07
C ARG A 283 -12.70 -22.69 0.27
N ARG A 284 -13.52 -22.29 -0.70
CA ARG A 284 -14.18 -20.98 -0.76
C ARG A 284 -15.69 -21.11 -0.60
N LEU A 285 -16.33 -20.09 -0.05
CA LEU A 285 -17.78 -20.05 0.08
C LEU A 285 -18.40 -19.98 -1.32
N LYS A 286 -19.40 -20.82 -1.59
CA LYS A 286 -20.13 -20.79 -2.86
C LYS A 286 -20.94 -19.50 -2.97
N LYS A 287 -21.02 -18.94 -4.17
CA LYS A 287 -21.73 -17.68 -4.44
C LYS A 287 -23.23 -17.77 -4.12
N GLU A 288 -23.83 -18.95 -4.29
CA GLU A 288 -25.23 -19.24 -3.99
C GLU A 288 -25.51 -19.53 -2.50
N SER A 289 -24.46 -19.79 -1.69
CA SER A 289 -24.60 -20.15 -0.29
C SER A 289 -24.70 -18.91 0.60
N VAL A 290 -25.93 -18.60 1.03
CA VAL A 290 -26.18 -17.52 2.00
C VAL A 290 -26.07 -18.08 3.43
N CYS A 291 -24.95 -17.84 4.08
CA CYS A 291 -24.65 -18.21 5.47
C CYS A 291 -23.49 -17.38 6.02
N ARG A 292 -23.26 -17.46 7.33
CA ARG A 292 -22.13 -16.83 8.02
C ARG A 292 -20.93 -17.77 8.10
N ASN A 293 -19.77 -17.32 7.64
CA ASN A 293 -18.47 -17.96 7.90
C ASN A 293 -18.16 -17.95 9.40
N GLY A 294 -18.45 -16.85 10.07
CA GLY A 294 -18.29 -16.67 11.51
C GLY A 294 -16.91 -16.16 11.91
N ARG A 295 -16.82 -15.64 13.15
CA ARG A 295 -15.63 -14.93 13.65
C ARG A 295 -14.35 -15.77 13.71
N ASN A 296 -14.48 -17.09 13.83
CA ASN A 296 -13.36 -18.03 13.91
C ASN A 296 -13.03 -18.65 12.54
N PHE A 297 -13.52 -18.07 11.45
CA PHE A 297 -13.23 -18.56 10.10
C PHE A 297 -11.73 -18.54 9.83
N VAL A 298 -11.25 -19.64 9.25
CA VAL A 298 -9.86 -19.77 8.82
C VAL A 298 -9.87 -20.30 7.41
N VAL A 299 -9.12 -19.61 6.54
CA VAL A 299 -8.93 -20.02 5.15
C VAL A 299 -8.27 -21.41 5.11
N LYS A 300 -8.99 -22.39 4.57
CA LYS A 300 -8.48 -23.74 4.35
C LYS A 300 -7.97 -23.86 2.92
N LYS A 301 -6.73 -24.35 2.76
CA LYS A 301 -6.13 -24.60 1.45
C LYS A 301 -5.24 -25.84 1.45
N LYS A 302 -5.16 -26.49 0.29
CA LYS A 302 -4.19 -27.54 -0.03
C LYS A 302 -3.08 -26.92 -0.89
N GLN A 303 -1.84 -27.28 -0.64
CA GLN A 303 -0.69 -26.82 -1.42
C GLN A 303 0.05 -28.03 -2.01
N SER A 304 0.51 -27.90 -3.24
CA SER A 304 1.42 -28.86 -3.88
C SER A 304 2.53 -28.12 -4.62
N SER A 305 3.74 -28.65 -4.57
CA SER A 305 4.88 -28.08 -5.31
C SER A 305 4.79 -28.47 -6.79
N CYS A 306 5.24 -27.57 -7.66
CA CYS A 306 5.38 -27.82 -9.08
C CYS A 306 6.83 -28.19 -9.44
N LEU A 307 7.01 -28.84 -10.59
CA LEU A 307 8.33 -28.98 -11.21
C LEU A 307 8.88 -27.60 -11.61
N CYS A 308 10.16 -27.35 -11.33
CA CYS A 308 10.79 -26.09 -11.74
C CYS A 308 10.90 -26.01 -13.26
N THR A 309 10.60 -24.84 -13.79
CA THR A 309 10.80 -24.44 -15.18
C THR A 309 11.81 -23.30 -15.26
N ARG A 310 12.14 -22.85 -16.48
CA ARG A 310 12.98 -21.66 -16.65
C ARG A 310 12.30 -20.37 -16.16
N GLU A 311 10.97 -20.34 -16.07
CA GLU A 311 10.19 -19.16 -15.66
C GLU A 311 10.28 -18.91 -14.15
N ASP A 312 10.55 -19.96 -13.36
CA ASP A 312 10.76 -19.90 -11.91
C ASP A 312 12.14 -19.33 -11.51
N TYR A 313 12.93 -18.92 -12.50
CA TYR A 313 14.21 -18.23 -12.35
C TYR A 313 14.13 -16.82 -12.95
N ILE A 314 14.92 -15.89 -12.45
CA ILE A 314 15.19 -14.58 -13.04
C ILE A 314 16.62 -14.54 -13.55
N CYS A 315 16.88 -13.72 -14.57
CA CYS A 315 18.24 -13.53 -15.03
C CYS A 315 19.06 -12.81 -13.96
N ASP A 316 20.21 -13.38 -13.70
CA ASP A 316 21.16 -12.83 -12.75
C ASP A 316 21.91 -11.64 -13.34
N TYR A 317 22.72 -10.97 -12.53
CA TYR A 317 23.46 -9.78 -12.94
C TYR A 317 24.29 -10.02 -14.21
N GLY A 318 24.19 -9.10 -15.18
CA GLY A 318 24.88 -9.21 -16.47
C GLY A 318 24.18 -10.13 -17.49
N PHE A 319 23.02 -10.69 -17.16
CA PHE A 319 22.20 -11.50 -18.06
C PHE A 319 20.83 -10.86 -18.29
N TYR A 320 20.21 -11.18 -19.43
CA TYR A 320 18.87 -10.73 -19.79
C TYR A 320 18.13 -11.81 -20.58
N ARG A 321 16.79 -11.73 -20.59
CA ARG A 321 15.97 -12.55 -21.49
C ARG A 321 15.78 -11.81 -22.81
N HIS A 322 16.06 -12.47 -23.92
CA HIS A 322 15.65 -11.97 -25.23
C HIS A 322 14.13 -12.09 -25.38
N VAL A 323 13.52 -11.22 -26.19
CA VAL A 323 12.05 -11.01 -26.30
C VAL A 323 11.24 -12.28 -26.61
N ASN A 324 11.89 -13.33 -27.12
CA ASN A 324 11.25 -14.59 -27.55
C ASN A 324 11.86 -15.85 -26.89
N THR A 325 12.69 -15.72 -25.86
CA THR A 325 13.34 -16.86 -25.21
C THR A 325 13.17 -16.81 -23.71
N SER A 326 12.86 -17.96 -23.09
CA SER A 326 12.92 -18.11 -21.62
C SER A 326 14.35 -18.24 -21.10
N GLU A 327 15.33 -18.27 -22.00
CA GLU A 327 16.75 -18.37 -21.70
C GLU A 327 17.35 -17.01 -21.29
N CYS A 328 18.11 -17.03 -20.19
CA CYS A 328 18.95 -15.91 -19.78
C CYS A 328 20.28 -15.97 -20.54
N VAL A 329 20.52 -14.96 -21.36
CA VAL A 329 21.73 -14.79 -22.16
C VAL A 329 22.55 -13.62 -21.62
N LYS A 330 23.87 -13.69 -21.79
CA LYS A 330 24.77 -12.63 -21.31
C LYS A 330 24.56 -11.35 -22.12
N GLN A 331 24.52 -10.20 -21.46
CA GLN A 331 24.41 -8.92 -22.13
C GLN A 331 25.67 -8.65 -22.98
N PRO A 332 25.53 -8.14 -24.22
CA PRO A 332 26.69 -7.86 -25.09
C PRO A 332 27.70 -6.90 -24.47
N ASP A 333 27.20 -5.91 -23.74
CA ASP A 333 27.99 -4.86 -23.09
C ASP A 333 28.37 -5.21 -21.64
N ALA A 334 27.97 -6.40 -21.14
CA ALA A 334 28.40 -6.83 -19.82
C ALA A 334 29.91 -7.08 -19.87
N THR A 335 30.67 -6.17 -19.25
CA THR A 335 32.09 -6.38 -19.00
C THR A 335 32.24 -7.72 -18.28
N ASN A 336 33.29 -8.50 -18.60
CA ASN A 336 33.68 -9.70 -17.83
C ASN A 336 34.08 -9.38 -16.37
N LYS A 337 33.66 -8.24 -15.82
CA LYS A 337 33.79 -7.93 -14.42
C LYS A 337 32.83 -8.84 -13.67
N THR A 338 33.40 -9.83 -13.00
CA THR A 338 32.81 -10.33 -11.77
C THR A 338 32.41 -9.12 -10.93
N LEU A 339 31.17 -9.10 -10.44
CA LEU A 339 30.70 -7.97 -9.65
C LEU A 339 31.41 -8.05 -8.30
N GLU A 340 32.56 -7.38 -8.21
CA GLU A 340 33.36 -7.22 -7.00
C GLU A 340 32.59 -6.28 -6.06
N MET A 341 31.71 -6.84 -5.23
CA MET A 341 31.04 -6.10 -4.18
C MET A 341 31.80 -6.30 -2.88
N CYS A 342 32.49 -5.25 -2.43
CA CYS A 342 33.05 -5.22 -1.09
C CYS A 342 31.92 -4.93 -0.08
N LEU A 343 31.41 -5.97 0.57
CA LEU A 343 30.47 -5.83 1.68
C LEU A 343 31.21 -6.17 2.98
N ASN A 344 31.29 -5.21 3.91
CA ASN A 344 31.92 -5.39 5.23
C ASN A 344 33.40 -5.86 5.19
N GLY A 345 34.17 -5.50 4.16
CA GLY A 345 35.57 -5.90 4.00
C GLY A 345 35.79 -7.29 3.40
N GLN A 346 34.72 -7.94 2.92
CA GLN A 346 34.77 -9.18 2.14
C GLN A 346 34.36 -8.88 0.70
N GLU A 347 35.15 -9.39 -0.24
CA GLU A 347 34.88 -9.44 -1.68
C GLU A 347 34.11 -10.72 -1.96
N ASP A 348 32.83 -10.58 -2.25
CA ASP A 348 32.09 -11.68 -2.84
C ASP A 348 32.32 -11.64 -4.35
N GLU A 349 33.12 -12.55 -4.88
CA GLU A 349 33.20 -12.75 -6.32
C GLU A 349 31.92 -13.48 -6.77
N LEU A 350 30.96 -12.72 -7.31
CA LEU A 350 29.70 -13.25 -7.83
C LEU A 350 29.95 -13.97 -9.17
N LEU A 351 30.45 -15.21 -9.09
CA LEU A 351 30.43 -16.18 -10.18
C LEU A 351 28.98 -16.61 -10.40
N THR A 352 28.32 -15.96 -11.37
CA THR A 352 26.93 -16.25 -11.73
C THR A 352 26.83 -17.22 -12.91
N THR A 353 25.86 -18.14 -12.87
CA THR A 353 25.48 -19.00 -14.00
C THR A 353 24.38 -18.41 -14.89
N GLY A 354 24.05 -17.13 -14.66
CA GLY A 354 23.07 -16.37 -15.42
C GLY A 354 21.63 -16.51 -14.95
N TYR A 355 21.36 -17.42 -14.00
CA TYR A 355 20.04 -17.66 -13.44
C TYR A 355 20.06 -17.61 -11.92
N ARG A 356 19.01 -17.02 -11.36
CA ARG A 356 18.74 -16.98 -9.92
C ARG A 356 17.29 -17.37 -9.69
N LYS A 357 17.00 -18.23 -8.70
CA LYS A 357 15.62 -18.64 -8.43
C LYS A 357 14.78 -17.43 -8.01
N VAL A 358 13.54 -17.33 -8.49
CA VAL A 358 12.62 -16.25 -8.09
C VAL A 358 12.45 -16.30 -6.57
N PRO A 359 12.56 -15.18 -5.85
CA PRO A 359 12.40 -15.19 -4.40
C PRO A 359 11.02 -15.68 -3.97
N SER A 360 11.00 -16.54 -2.95
CA SER A 360 9.79 -17.23 -2.46
C SER A 360 9.17 -18.25 -3.43
N ASP A 361 9.87 -18.58 -4.51
CA ASP A 361 9.54 -19.72 -5.37
C ASP A 361 9.86 -21.04 -4.66
N ARG A 362 8.90 -21.98 -4.68
CA ARG A 362 9.01 -23.26 -3.99
C ARG A 362 8.90 -24.46 -4.92
N CYS A 363 9.22 -24.29 -6.20
CA CYS A 363 9.24 -25.40 -7.15
C CYS A 363 10.30 -26.44 -6.71
N GLU A 364 10.05 -27.71 -7.00
CA GLU A 364 10.90 -28.84 -6.64
C GLU A 364 11.18 -29.71 -7.87
N GLY A 365 12.43 -30.15 -8.06
CA GLY A 365 12.82 -30.92 -9.25
C GLY A 365 12.72 -30.11 -10.54
N GLY A 366 12.81 -30.78 -11.70
CA GLY A 366 12.73 -30.13 -13.01
C GLY A 366 14.02 -29.38 -13.41
N PHE A 367 13.87 -28.19 -13.99
CA PHE A 367 14.98 -27.35 -14.44
C PHE A 367 15.78 -26.79 -13.25
N ALA A 368 17.09 -27.03 -13.26
CA ALA A 368 18.03 -26.40 -12.34
C ALA A 368 19.23 -25.87 -13.13
N PRO A 369 19.61 -24.59 -12.98
CA PRO A 369 20.83 -24.07 -13.57
C PRO A 369 22.05 -24.79 -12.97
N ARG A 370 23.11 -24.94 -13.75
CA ARG A 370 24.39 -25.45 -13.23
C ARG A 370 24.85 -24.50 -12.10
N LEU A 371 25.37 -25.03 -11.01
CA LEU A 371 25.93 -24.22 -9.92
C LEU A 371 27.37 -23.83 -10.30
N SER A 372 27.69 -22.54 -10.27
CA SER A 372 29.07 -22.05 -10.23
C SER A 372 29.47 -21.87 -8.76
N ALA A 373 30.69 -22.27 -8.42
CA ALA A 373 31.21 -22.06 -7.09
C ALA A 373 31.33 -20.55 -6.82
N GLN A 374 30.80 -20.10 -5.69
CA GLN A 374 31.00 -18.75 -5.19
C GLN A 374 32.35 -18.73 -4.47
N THR A 375 33.30 -17.93 -4.97
CA THR A 375 34.60 -17.77 -4.32
C THR A 375 34.57 -16.47 -3.53
N VAL A 376 34.81 -16.55 -2.22
CA VAL A 376 34.86 -15.37 -1.35
C VAL A 376 36.33 -15.02 -1.12
N HIS A 377 36.70 -13.78 -1.42
CA HIS A 377 38.04 -13.25 -1.22
C HIS A 377 38.00 -12.09 -0.20
N PRO A 378 39.00 -11.90 0.67
CA PRO A 378 39.07 -10.70 1.49
C PRO A 378 39.40 -9.47 0.62
N CYS A 379 38.60 -8.41 0.68
CA CYS A 379 38.93 -7.14 0.00
C CYS A 379 40.06 -6.42 0.74
N ALA A 380 41.03 -5.86 0.01
CA ALA A 380 41.96 -4.90 0.58
C ALA A 380 41.23 -3.58 0.91
N SER A 381 41.40 -3.07 2.14
CA SER A 381 41.09 -1.67 2.44
C SER A 381 41.95 -0.77 1.55
N PRO A 382 41.43 0.36 1.04
CA PRO A 382 42.20 1.23 0.15
C PRO A 382 43.51 1.61 0.84
N SER A 383 44.62 1.20 0.23
CA SER A 383 45.96 1.48 0.70
C SER A 383 46.18 2.99 0.67
N THR A 384 46.18 3.63 1.83
CA THR A 384 46.77 4.96 2.00
C THR A 384 48.26 4.82 1.72
N SER A 385 48.68 5.11 0.49
CA SER A 385 50.08 5.28 0.15
C SER A 385 50.59 6.57 0.82
N SER A 386 51.08 6.46 2.05
CA SER A 386 51.95 7.48 2.62
C SER A 386 53.42 7.11 2.33
N PRO A 387 54.25 8.06 1.86
CA PRO A 387 55.68 7.79 1.62
C PRO A 387 56.43 7.59 2.95
N PRO A 388 57.60 6.90 2.93
CA PRO A 388 58.26 6.47 4.15
C PRO A 388 58.97 7.64 4.83
N THR A 389 58.43 8.12 5.95
CA THR A 389 59.14 9.06 6.82
C THR A 389 59.97 8.27 7.83
N SER A 390 61.30 8.36 7.69
CA SER A 390 62.30 7.94 8.66
C SER A 390 62.03 8.50 10.07
N PRO A 391 62.29 7.76 11.16
CA PRO A 391 62.09 8.26 12.50
C PRO A 391 63.25 9.19 12.89
N SER A 392 63.03 10.50 12.82
CA SER A 392 63.86 11.47 13.55
C SER A 392 63.41 11.51 15.01
N LYS A 393 64.37 11.24 15.89
CA LYS A 393 64.26 11.37 17.35
C LYS A 393 63.78 12.78 17.69
N VAL A 394 62.69 12.90 18.45
CA VAL A 394 62.35 14.14 19.16
C VAL A 394 62.50 13.89 20.66
N SER A 395 63.27 14.80 21.25
CA SER A 395 63.74 14.82 22.63
C SER A 395 62.63 14.86 23.66
N HIS A 396 62.82 14.04 24.69
CA HIS A 396 62.16 14.08 25.99
C HIS A 396 62.25 15.50 26.60
N PHE A 397 61.12 16.07 26.99
CA PHE A 397 61.06 17.25 27.85
C PHE A 397 61.05 16.78 29.30
N ASP A 398 62.20 16.83 29.96
CA ASP A 398 62.37 16.55 31.39
C ASP A 398 62.56 17.86 32.15
N THR A 399 61.46 18.53 32.52
CA THR A 399 61.45 19.36 33.73
C THR A 399 60.09 19.31 34.47
N PRO A 400 60.09 19.31 35.82
CA PRO A 400 58.89 19.12 36.63
C PRO A 400 57.84 20.24 36.52
N LYS A 401 58.18 21.41 35.96
CA LYS A 401 57.23 22.52 35.75
C LYS A 401 56.32 22.30 34.55
N GLU A 402 56.80 21.67 33.47
CA GLU A 402 55.99 21.43 32.25
C GLU A 402 54.97 20.32 32.45
N ARG A 403 55.28 19.33 33.28
CA ARG A 403 54.34 18.25 33.67
C ARG A 403 53.16 18.79 34.47
N LEU A 404 53.39 19.79 35.33
CA LEU A 404 52.33 20.45 36.10
C LEU A 404 51.39 21.25 35.20
N VAL A 405 51.93 21.96 34.21
CA VAL A 405 51.14 22.72 33.22
C VAL A 405 50.30 21.78 32.37
N LEU A 406 50.86 20.66 31.91
CA LEU A 406 50.12 19.67 31.12
C LEU A 406 48.95 19.07 31.92
N ILE A 407 49.17 18.74 33.20
CA ILE A 407 48.12 18.20 34.09
C ILE A 407 47.00 19.24 34.30
N LEU A 408 47.35 20.50 34.53
CA LEU A 408 46.36 21.58 34.70
C LEU A 408 45.54 21.83 33.42
N VAL A 409 46.18 21.79 32.25
CA VAL A 409 45.51 21.94 30.94
C VAL A 409 44.58 20.75 30.67
N CYS A 410 45.01 19.52 30.94
CA CYS A 410 44.17 18.33 30.79
C CYS A 410 42.99 18.33 31.78
N ALA A 411 43.21 18.76 33.03
CA ALA A 411 42.14 18.88 34.02
C ALA A 411 41.13 19.96 33.63
N GLY A 412 41.60 21.11 33.14
CA GLY A 412 40.73 22.17 32.62
C GLY A 412 39.89 21.72 31.42
N ALA A 413 40.50 21.01 30.47
CA ALA A 413 39.79 20.45 29.32
C ALA A 413 38.73 19.41 29.75
N ALA A 414 39.04 18.56 30.73
CA ALA A 414 38.09 17.59 31.25
C ALA A 414 36.87 18.26 31.92
N VAL A 415 37.09 19.35 32.67
CA VAL A 415 35.99 20.12 33.28
C VAL A 415 35.12 20.79 32.21
N ILE A 416 35.73 21.32 31.15
CA ILE A 416 34.98 21.93 30.03
C ILE A 416 34.12 20.85 29.34
N VAL A 417 34.68 19.68 29.04
CA VAL A 417 33.92 18.58 28.44
C VAL A 417 32.79 18.12 29.36
N LEU A 418 33.03 18.01 30.67
CA LEU A 418 32.00 17.62 31.64
C LEU A 418 30.86 18.64 31.69
N THR A 419 31.16 19.94 31.65
CA THR A 419 30.13 21.00 31.64
C THR A 419 29.31 21.00 30.35
N VAL A 420 29.93 20.70 29.20
CA VAL A 420 29.23 20.53 27.91
C VAL A 420 28.31 19.30 27.94
N VAL A 421 28.78 18.18 28.51
CA VAL A 421 27.96 16.96 28.63
C VAL A 421 26.79 17.16 29.60
N ILE A 422 27.02 17.81 30.74
CA ILE A 422 25.95 18.11 31.72
C ILE A 422 24.93 19.09 31.13
N SER A 423 25.36 20.13 30.42
CA SER A 423 24.45 21.07 29.77
C SER A 423 23.64 20.40 28.65
N ALA A 424 24.25 19.56 27.83
CA ALA A 424 23.54 18.75 26.83
C ALA A 424 22.53 17.80 27.49
N ALA A 425 22.89 17.13 28.58
CA ALA A 425 21.99 16.25 29.33
C ALA A 425 20.81 17.01 29.94
N LEU A 426 21.03 18.23 30.47
CA LEU A 426 19.95 19.09 30.97
C LEU A 426 19.02 19.58 29.85
N VAL A 427 19.56 19.89 28.67
CA VAL A 427 18.75 20.25 27.49
C VAL A 427 17.90 19.06 27.04
N VAL A 428 18.49 17.87 26.90
CA VAL A 428 17.76 16.64 26.56
C VAL A 428 16.70 16.33 27.62
N ARG A 429 17.03 16.42 28.91
CA ARG A 429 16.06 16.20 29.99
C ARG A 429 14.93 17.22 29.96
N ARG A 430 15.20 18.48 29.63
CA ARG A 430 14.18 19.53 29.48
C ARG A 430 13.29 19.32 28.24
N VAL A 431 13.86 18.83 27.14
CA VAL A 431 13.11 18.47 25.91
C VAL A 431 12.26 17.23 26.16
N VAL A 432 12.79 16.19 26.81
CA VAL A 432 12.04 14.98 27.16
C VAL A 432 10.92 15.30 28.14
N TYR A 433 11.17 16.08 29.21
CA TYR A 433 10.10 16.51 30.13
C TYR A 433 9.02 17.39 29.46
N ARG A 434 9.39 18.18 28.44
CA ARG A 434 8.41 18.93 27.63
C ARG A 434 7.65 18.02 26.66
N SER A 435 8.28 16.97 26.12
CA SER A 435 7.64 15.98 25.24
C SER A 435 6.76 14.97 26.00
N SER A 436 7.03 14.73 27.29
CA SER A 436 6.16 13.92 28.18
C SER A 436 4.88 14.63 28.62
N ARG A 437 4.59 15.84 28.10
CA ARG A 437 3.28 16.51 28.20
C ARG A 437 2.57 16.60 26.85
N VAL A 438 2.79 15.63 25.96
CA VAL A 438 1.85 15.34 24.88
C VAL A 438 0.87 14.29 25.42
N PRO A 439 -0.43 14.58 25.51
CA PRO A 439 -1.41 13.61 25.98
C PRO A 439 -1.54 12.48 24.96
N GLU A 440 -1.33 11.23 25.40
CA GLU A 440 -1.91 10.08 24.72
C GLU A 440 -3.43 10.25 24.72
N TYR A 441 -4.01 10.53 23.56
CA TYR A 441 -5.46 10.55 23.40
C TYR A 441 -6.00 9.12 23.53
N ARG A 442 -6.35 8.72 24.75
CA ARG A 442 -7.29 7.63 25.00
C ARG A 442 -8.70 8.21 24.96
N PHE A 443 -9.47 7.83 23.95
CA PHE A 443 -10.92 8.09 23.92
C PHE A 443 -11.59 7.30 25.05
N SER A 444 -12.18 7.99 26.02
CA SER A 444 -13.35 7.53 26.79
C SER A 444 -13.92 8.66 27.65
N ASN A 445 -15.23 8.87 27.49
CA ASN A 445 -16.19 9.58 28.33
C ASN A 445 -16.29 11.11 28.27
N LEU A 446 -17.38 11.52 27.62
CA LEU A 446 -18.11 12.78 27.75
C LEU A 446 -18.14 13.33 29.19
N ARG A 447 -17.82 14.62 29.32
CA ARG A 447 -18.58 15.57 30.16
C ARG A 447 -18.34 17.00 29.70
N ILE A 448 -19.46 17.68 29.48
CA ILE A 448 -19.62 19.10 29.16
C ILE A 448 -19.22 19.94 30.37
N GLN A 449 -18.42 21.00 30.17
CA GLN A 449 -18.65 22.30 30.82
C GLN A 449 -17.85 23.43 30.16
N ASP A 450 -18.54 24.54 29.93
CA ASP A 450 -18.09 25.82 29.40
C ASP A 450 -16.88 26.42 30.14
N ASP A 451 -16.06 27.21 29.42
CA ASP A 451 -15.96 28.64 29.73
C ASP A 451 -15.13 29.44 28.70
N ASN A 452 -15.71 30.60 28.36
CA ASN A 452 -15.13 31.70 27.59
C ASN A 452 -13.85 32.27 28.23
N ASN A 453 -12.85 32.63 27.43
CA ASN A 453 -12.47 34.04 27.21
C ASN A 453 -11.16 34.19 26.41
N CYS A 454 -11.27 34.98 25.33
CA CYS A 454 -10.47 36.15 24.99
C CYS A 454 -8.94 36.10 25.20
N ILE A 455 -8.18 36.33 24.11
CA ILE A 455 -7.38 37.56 23.95
C ILE A 455 -6.95 37.72 22.48
N THR A 456 -7.17 38.94 22.02
CA THR A 456 -6.83 39.66 20.80
C THR A 456 -5.35 39.65 20.43
N THR A 457 -5.07 39.73 19.12
CA THR A 457 -4.15 40.76 18.57
C THR A 457 -4.58 41.14 17.16
N ASP A 458 -4.88 42.43 17.02
CA ASP A 458 -5.18 43.16 15.79
C ASP A 458 -4.02 43.17 14.79
N LEU A 459 -4.37 43.22 13.50
CA LEU A 459 -3.69 44.10 12.55
C LEU A 459 -4.74 44.74 11.62
N GLN A 460 -4.92 46.05 11.79
CA GLN A 460 -5.73 46.92 10.93
C GLN A 460 -5.15 47.00 9.51
N SER A 461 -6.00 47.05 8.48
CA SER A 461 -6.21 48.28 7.68
C SER A 461 -7.26 48.15 6.57
N ALA A 462 -8.18 49.12 6.59
CA ALA A 462 -8.83 49.84 5.48
C ALA A 462 -9.91 49.17 4.59
N ALA A 463 -11.16 49.55 4.90
CA ALA A 463 -12.01 50.47 4.10
C ALA A 463 -13.25 49.93 3.33
N SER A 464 -14.30 50.76 3.45
CA SER A 464 -15.61 50.82 2.75
C SER A 464 -16.67 49.79 3.14
N SER A 465 -17.97 50.09 3.24
CA SER A 465 -18.75 51.33 3.36
C SER A 465 -20.22 50.92 3.62
N ASN A 466 -20.97 51.74 4.38
CA ASN A 466 -22.45 51.88 4.39
C ASN A 466 -23.30 50.65 4.79
N GLY A 467 -24.34 50.72 5.63
CA GLY A 467 -25.00 51.83 6.30
C GLY A 467 -26.25 51.33 7.08
N THR A 468 -26.88 52.24 7.84
CA THR A 468 -28.23 52.18 8.47
C THR A 468 -28.44 51.14 9.58
N ILE A 469 -28.38 51.48 10.88
CA ILE A 469 -29.33 52.28 11.71
C ILE A 469 -30.77 51.79 11.59
N TYR A 470 -31.23 51.06 12.62
CA TYR A 470 -32.52 51.28 13.29
C TYR A 470 -32.42 50.79 14.74
N GLN A 471 -32.46 51.74 15.69
CA GLN A 471 -32.76 51.49 17.11
C GLN A 471 -34.28 51.35 17.27
N HIS A 472 -34.73 50.42 18.10
CA HIS A 472 -35.94 50.62 18.89
C HIS A 472 -35.68 50.19 20.33
N GLN A 473 -35.89 51.15 21.23
CA GLN A 473 -35.86 51.03 22.68
C GLN A 473 -37.07 50.26 23.22
N SER A 474 -36.79 49.45 24.25
CA SER A 474 -37.43 49.49 25.59
C SER A 474 -38.89 49.05 25.74
N HIS A 475 -39.13 47.98 26.52
CA HIS A 475 -39.53 48.13 27.92
C HIS A 475 -39.53 46.81 28.71
N ASP A 476 -39.31 46.99 30.00
CA ASP A 476 -39.35 46.07 31.14
C ASP A 476 -40.64 45.23 31.28
N ASP A 477 -40.50 44.05 31.92
CA ASP A 477 -40.96 43.77 33.30
C ASP A 477 -41.49 42.33 33.54
N LEU A 478 -40.90 41.74 34.57
CA LEU A 478 -41.44 40.88 35.65
C LEU A 478 -42.34 39.64 35.37
N ILE A 479 -41.80 38.49 35.83
CA ILE A 479 -42.37 37.48 36.75
C ILE A 479 -43.72 36.84 36.38
N GLN A 480 -43.67 35.53 36.04
CA GLN A 480 -44.07 34.44 36.95
C GLN A 480 -43.47 33.10 36.53
#